data_AF-A0A5P0JHA9-F1
#
_entry.id   AF-A0A5P0JHA9-F1
#
_cell.length_a   1.000
_cell.length_b   1.000
_cell.length_c   1.000
_cell.angle_alpha   90.00
_cell.angle_beta   90.00
_cell.angle_gamma   90.00
#
_symmetry.space_group_name_H-M   'P 1'
#
loop_
_entity.id
_entity.type
_entity.pdbx_description
1 polymer ?
#
loop_
_entity_poly.entity_id
_entity_poly.type
_entity_poly.pdbx_seq_one_letter_code
_entity_poly.pdbx_strand_id
1 'polypeptide(L)'
;MYLSKVIIARAWSRDLYQLHQGLWHLFPNRPDAARDFLFHVEKRNTPEGCHVLLQSAQMPVSTAVATVIKTKQVEFQLQVGVPLYFRLRANPIKTILDNQ
;
A
#
# COMPACT_ATOMS: atom_id res chain seq x y z
N MET A 1 7.85 3.19 -11.55
CA MET A 1 6.97 3.15 -10.37
C MET A 1 7.80 3.40 -9.11
N TYR A 2 7.16 3.62 -7.96
CA TYR A 2 7.86 3.81 -6.69
C TYR A 2 7.55 2.69 -5.71
N LEU A 3 8.59 2.20 -5.02
CA LEU A 3 8.45 1.41 -3.80
C LEU A 3 8.87 2.24 -2.60
N SER A 4 7.99 2.34 -1.61
CA SER A 4 8.21 3.16 -0.43
C SER A 4 7.92 2.39 0.85
N LYS A 5 8.73 2.65 1.88
CA LYS A 5 8.39 2.31 3.26
C LYS A 5 7.70 3.49 3.89
N VAL A 6 6.50 3.28 4.39
CA VAL A 6 5.68 4.32 5.01
C VAL A 6 5.17 3.86 6.37
N ILE A 7 4.99 4.80 7.28
CA ILE A 7 4.31 4.58 8.56
C ILE A 7 3.00 5.36 8.51
N ILE A 8 1.88 4.66 8.71
CA ILE A 8 0.57 5.30 8.93
C ILE A 8 0.39 5.49 10.42
N ALA A 9 0.05 6.72 10.82
CA ALA A 9 -0.12 7.06 12.23
C ALA A 9 -1.11 6.12 12.93
N ARG A 10 -0.88 5.84 14.22
CA ARG A 10 -1.72 4.92 15.01
C ARG A 10 -3.20 5.29 15.01
N ALA A 11 -3.51 6.59 15.03
CA ALA A 11 -4.89 7.10 14.99
C ALA A 11 -5.64 6.69 13.71
N TRP A 12 -4.91 6.44 12.62
CA TRP A 12 -5.43 6.11 11.29
C TRP A 12 -5.22 4.65 10.91
N SER A 13 -4.75 3.79 11.82
CA SER A 13 -4.44 2.39 11.51
C SER A 13 -5.10 1.39 12.46
N ARG A 14 -6.18 1.82 13.11
CA ARG A 14 -6.98 1.00 14.05
C ARG A 14 -7.70 -0.15 13.34
N ASP A 15 -8.17 0.09 12.12
CA ASP A 15 -8.76 -0.92 11.24
C ASP A 15 -8.22 -0.79 9.81
N LEU A 16 -8.59 -1.77 8.97
CA LEU A 16 -8.11 -1.87 7.59
C LEU A 16 -8.60 -0.73 6.69
N TYR A 17 -9.82 -0.25 6.91
CA TYR A 17 -10.42 0.80 6.10
C TYR A 17 -9.84 2.17 6.47
N GLN A 18 -9.69 2.47 7.76
CA GLN A 18 -8.98 3.67 8.21
C GLN A 18 -7.53 3.69 7.72
N LEU A 19 -6.83 2.55 7.79
CA LEU A 19 -5.49 2.42 7.24
C LEU A 19 -5.47 2.78 5.75
N HIS A 20 -6.43 2.26 5.00
CA HIS A 20 -6.59 2.55 3.58
C HIS A 20 -6.88 4.03 3.33
N GLN A 21 -7.76 4.66 4.12
CA GLN A 21 -7.99 6.12 4.06
C GLN A 21 -6.69 6.89 4.32
N GLY A 22 -5.93 6.53 5.35
CA GLY A 22 -4.65 7.17 5.66
C GLY A 22 -3.62 7.05 4.54
N LEU A 23 -3.61 5.94 3.78
CA LEU A 23 -2.75 5.78 2.60
C LEU A 23 -3.08 6.77 1.48
N TRP A 24 -4.35 7.16 1.30
CA TRP A 24 -4.73 8.17 0.30
C TRP A 24 -4.14 9.55 0.59
N HIS A 25 -3.89 9.89 1.87
CA HIS A 25 -3.28 11.16 2.23
C HIS A 25 -1.86 11.30 1.68
N LEU A 26 -1.17 10.21 1.34
CA LEU A 26 0.16 10.26 0.71
C LEU A 26 0.15 10.86 -0.70
N PHE A 27 -1.03 11.07 -1.30
CA PHE A 27 -1.21 11.56 -2.67
C PHE A 27 -2.20 12.74 -2.72
N PRO A 28 -1.83 13.92 -2.17
CA PRO A 28 -2.72 15.07 -2.13
C PRO A 28 -3.05 15.63 -3.53
N ASN A 29 -4.10 16.46 -3.61
CA ASN A 29 -4.56 17.16 -4.82
C ASN A 29 -5.09 16.25 -5.94
N ARG A 30 -5.66 15.10 -5.58
CA ARG A 30 -6.18 14.10 -6.52
C ARG A 30 -7.56 13.55 -6.10
N PRO A 31 -8.60 14.41 -5.98
CA PRO A 31 -9.91 14.01 -5.45
C PRO A 31 -10.62 12.96 -6.31
N ASP A 32 -10.45 13.02 -7.64
CA ASP A 32 -11.11 12.13 -8.60
C ASP A 32 -10.20 10.99 -9.11
N ALA A 33 -9.02 10.80 -8.49
CA ALA A 33 -8.10 9.80 -8.97
C ALA A 33 -8.58 8.38 -8.65
N ALA A 34 -8.50 7.51 -9.65
CA ALA A 34 -8.58 6.07 -9.43
C ALA A 34 -7.37 5.60 -8.59
N ARG A 35 -7.57 4.56 -7.77
CA ARG A 35 -6.51 3.99 -6.94
C ARG A 35 -5.38 3.43 -7.81
N ASP A 36 -4.23 4.08 -7.76
CA ASP A 36 -3.02 3.72 -8.53
C ASP A 36 -1.87 3.23 -7.63
N PHE A 37 -2.20 2.76 -6.42
CA PHE A 37 -1.27 2.18 -5.47
C PHE A 37 -1.73 0.82 -4.93
N LEU A 38 -0.75 0.00 -4.56
CA LEU A 38 -0.88 -1.26 -3.84
C LEU A 38 -0.08 -1.19 -2.56
N PHE A 39 -0.45 -1.97 -1.56
CA PHE A 39 0.26 -1.96 -0.29
C PHE A 39 0.26 -3.31 0.39
N HIS A 40 1.26 -3.51 1.25
CA HIS A 40 1.37 -4.66 2.13
C HIS A 40 1.73 -4.19 3.54
N VAL A 41 0.93 -4.58 4.52
CA VAL A 41 1.22 -4.26 5.92
C VAL A 41 2.32 -5.18 6.44
N GLU A 42 3.45 -4.61 6.83
CA GLU A 42 4.61 -5.34 7.35
C GLU A 42 4.55 -5.51 8.88
N LYS A 43 4.11 -4.47 9.60
CA LYS A 43 3.96 -4.49 11.07
C LYS A 43 2.75 -3.65 11.49
N ARG A 44 1.96 -4.16 12.43
CA ARG A 44 0.81 -3.47 13.05
C ARG A 44 1.07 -3.22 14.53
N ASN A 45 0.31 -2.26 15.07
CA ASN A 45 0.25 -1.98 16.51
C ASN A 45 1.62 -1.61 17.11
N THR A 46 2.48 -0.93 16.35
CA THR A 46 3.72 -0.36 16.90
C THR A 46 3.42 1.00 17.55
N PRO A 47 4.28 1.48 18.47
CA PRO A 47 4.11 2.81 19.07
C PRO A 47 4.06 3.94 18.03
N GLU A 48 4.85 3.81 16.96
CA GLU A 48 4.93 4.74 15.83
C GLU A 48 3.76 4.59 14.84
N GLY A 49 3.07 3.44 14.81
CA GLY A 49 1.86 3.23 14.01
C GLY A 49 1.84 1.90 13.25
N CYS A 50 1.55 1.96 11.96
CA CYS A 50 1.48 0.80 11.08
C CYS A 50 2.50 0.92 9.95
N HIS A 51 3.41 -0.05 9.83
CA HIS A 51 4.43 -0.08 8.79
C HIS A 51 3.87 -0.73 7.55
N VAL A 52 4.04 -0.06 6.42
CA VAL A 52 3.50 -0.46 5.14
C VAL A 52 4.59 -0.39 4.09
N LEU A 53 4.70 -1.46 3.30
CA LEU A 53 5.37 -1.44 2.01
C LEU A 53 4.35 -0.97 0.97
N LEU A 54 4.62 0.17 0.35
CA LEU A 54 3.76 0.83 -0.62
C LEU A 54 4.38 0.72 -2.01
N GLN A 55 3.59 0.29 -2.99
CA GLN A 55 3.90 0.40 -4.41
C GLN A 55 2.95 1.41 -5.04
N SER A 56 3.47 2.39 -5.75
CA SER A 56 2.65 3.48 -6.28
C SER A 56 3.16 3.99 -7.63
N ALA A 57 2.25 4.50 -8.46
CA ALA A 57 2.61 5.14 -9.72
C ALA A 57 3.31 6.49 -9.50
N GLN A 58 2.79 7.28 -8.56
CA GLN A 58 3.31 8.60 -8.17
C GLN A 58 4.19 8.51 -6.93
N MET A 59 5.11 9.46 -6.77
CA MET A 59 5.94 9.53 -5.56
C MET A 59 5.07 9.94 -4.36
N PRO A 60 5.02 9.14 -3.27
CA PRO A 60 4.24 9.51 -2.09
C PRO A 60 4.93 10.65 -1.34
N VAL A 61 4.13 11.50 -0.69
CA VAL A 61 4.60 12.59 0.16
C VAL A 61 4.14 12.41 1.59
N SER A 62 4.98 12.79 2.56
CA SER A 62 4.59 12.78 3.96
C SER A 62 3.51 13.82 4.25
N THR A 63 2.59 13.49 5.14
CA THR A 63 1.53 14.36 5.64
C THR A 63 1.38 14.21 7.15
N ALA A 64 0.44 14.93 7.76
CA ALA A 64 0.13 14.78 9.19
C ALA A 64 -0.36 13.36 9.57
N VAL A 65 -0.82 12.57 8.58
CA VAL A 65 -1.43 11.24 8.79
C VAL A 65 -0.44 10.11 8.51
N ALA A 66 0.54 10.34 7.64
CA ALA A 66 1.41 9.31 7.11
C ALA A 66 2.81 9.84 6.85
N THR A 67 3.82 9.10 7.28
CA THR A 67 5.23 9.46 7.13
C THR A 67 5.91 8.53 6.14
N VAL A 68 6.53 9.10 5.11
CA VAL A 68 7.40 8.37 4.18
C VAL A 68 8.78 8.23 4.80
N ILE A 69 9.20 7.01 5.12
CA ILE A 69 10.54 6.72 5.67
C ILE A 69 11.58 6.73 4.55
N LYS A 70 11.25 6.05 3.45
CA LYS A 70 12.15 5.88 2.31
C LYS A 70 11.34 5.60 1.05
N THR A 71 11.76 6.19 -0.06
CA THR A 71 11.22 5.89 -1.38
C THR A 71 12.37 5.48 -2.30
N LYS A 72 12.10 4.52 -3.18
CA LYS A 72 12.98 4.12 -4.28
C LYS A 72 12.16 4.07 -5.57
N GLN A 73 12.63 4.74 -6.62
CA GLN A 73 12.13 4.51 -7.96
C GLN A 73 12.61 3.13 -8.44
N VAL A 74 11.70 2.32 -8.95
CA VAL A 74 11.99 0.96 -9.39
C VAL A 74 11.51 0.77 -10.82
N GLU A 75 12.41 0.21 -11.61
CA GLU A 75 12.17 -0.33 -12.94
C GLU A 75 12.48 -1.82 -12.88
N PHE A 76 11.45 -2.65 -13.03
CA PHE A 76 11.63 -4.10 -13.00
C PHE A 76 12.11 -4.59 -14.36
N GLN A 77 13.29 -5.18 -14.39
CA GLN A 77 13.80 -5.90 -15.56
C GLN A 77 13.56 -7.40 -15.34
N LEU A 78 12.41 -7.88 -15.79
CA LEU A 78 12.05 -9.29 -15.68
C LEU A 78 12.57 -10.05 -16.90
N GLN A 79 13.30 -11.13 -16.67
CA GLN A 79 13.83 -12.01 -17.72
C GLN A 79 13.03 -13.30 -17.77
N VAL A 80 12.74 -13.78 -18.99
CA VAL A 80 12.00 -15.02 -19.21
C VAL A 80 12.80 -16.19 -18.63
N GLY A 81 12.11 -17.07 -17.89
CA GLY A 81 12.71 -18.28 -17.31
C GLY A 81 13.47 -18.07 -16.00
N VAL A 82 13.61 -16.83 -15.50
CA VAL A 82 14.27 -16.57 -14.22
C VAL A 82 13.29 -16.82 -13.06
N PRO A 83 13.58 -17.74 -12.14
CA PRO A 83 12.76 -17.93 -10.95
C PRO A 83 12.91 -16.74 -10.00
N LEU A 84 11.80 -16.31 -9.40
CA LEU A 84 11.76 -15.20 -8.47
C LEU A 84 11.04 -15.61 -7.19
N TYR A 85 11.54 -15.13 -6.05
CA TYR A 85 10.79 -15.17 -4.81
C TYR A 85 9.68 -14.14 -4.86
N PHE A 86 8.51 -14.51 -4.33
CA PHE A 86 7.38 -13.60 -4.23
C PHE A 86 6.73 -13.70 -2.85
N ARG A 87 6.10 -12.60 -2.45
CA ARG A 87 5.18 -12.57 -1.32
C ARG A 87 3.90 -11.88 -1.78
N LEU A 88 2.76 -12.56 -1.65
CA LEU A 88 1.47 -12.04 -2.07
C LEU A 88 0.46 -12.20 -0.94
N ARG A 89 -0.27 -11.12 -0.66
CA ARG A 89 -1.51 -11.18 0.11
C ARG A 89 -2.65 -10.91 -0.87
N ALA A 90 -3.48 -11.91 -1.10
CA ALA A 90 -4.63 -11.84 -1.99
C ALA A 90 -5.89 -12.33 -1.27
N ASN A 91 -7.05 -12.09 -1.88
CA ASN A 91 -8.32 -12.65 -1.45
C ASN A 91 -8.80 -13.68 -2.49
N PRO A 92 -8.44 -14.97 -2.36
CA PRO A 92 -8.82 -15.99 -3.33
C PRO A 92 -10.29 -16.36 -3.15
N ILE A 93 -11.17 -15.73 -3.92
CA ILE A 93 -12.62 -15.97 -3.87
C ILE A 93 -13.14 -16.41 -5.24
N LYS A 94 -14.26 -17.13 -5.23
CA LYS A 94 -15.07 -17.43 -6.40
C LYS A 94 -16.50 -16.94 -6.16
N THR A 95 -17.10 -16.31 -7.16
CA THR A 95 -18.54 -16.00 -7.12
C THR A 95 -19.32 -17.28 -7.38
N ILE A 96 -20.29 -17.59 -6.53
CA ILE A 96 -21.23 -18.71 -6.71
C ILE A 96 -22.60 -18.10 -7.01
N LEU A 97 -23.34 -18.71 -7.94
CA LEU A 97 -24.75 -18.38 -8.14
C LEU A 97 -25.54 -19.01 -6.99
N ASP A 98 -25.99 -18.19 -6.05
CA ASP A 98 -26.96 -18.62 -5.04
C ASP A 98 -28.35 -18.68 -5.70
N ASN A 99 -29.01 -19.82 -5.63
CA ASN A 99 -30.40 -19.96 -6.07
C ASN A 99 -31.28 -19.09 -5.15
N GLN A 100 -31.90 -18.05 -5.72
CA GLN A 100 -32.96 -17.26 -5.06
C GLN A 100 -34.23 -18.09 -4.88
#